data_AF-E9ECK2-F1
#
_entry.id   AF-E9ECK2-F1
#
_cell.length_a   1.000
_cell.length_b   1.000
_cell.length_c   1.000
_cell.angle_alpha   90.00
_cell.angle_beta   90.00
_cell.angle_gamma   90.00
#
_symmetry.space_group_name_H-M   'P 1'
#
loop_
_entity.id
_entity.type
_entity.pdbx_description
1 polymer ?
#
loop_
_entity_poly.entity_id
_entity_poly.type
_entity_poly.pdbx_seq_one_letter_code
_entity_poly.pdbx_strand_id
1 'polypeptide(L)'
;MPAAATMRKIYLEKVQAQEPSQHMLQQATTVVGVSSLGNMLRYWYISGTFLIVSLISTGILLAVTPSLFPFKYPGLTYFFPQHVIQLDDLAFDRCFTDGGAGSVDGLVWKLSSGRLLGVNATGSCELQRVLPFLAQSNAFTLDDPDFAYSMGGVPVNKSAMGVPCEVPYDAFVGAFGLHTFGVPVGFWSELESVSICLPILETKPVSCFKTGSVILYGRNLTVSSDGCVASTIFYSVDPSSQGATVAGICAGDQEGTSTIVFGSVGTHASELSDFAGFRGQTKNDTFALTCSINIRPAIAIRRLKLARYSRKYLDKINYSFQFAVTRDISNDSPCQGNMSLDRMSTSTALAVGASAPWPLLRERSHVDGRLDTLLATAVDWRDTVSGTSKLEAALWVAVAIGIGMYWASGQENDGEKVVSMGEYMLEGLRVGPSKWWGLVYTLPLLFSILVLAFLLWQTRSR
;
A
#
# COMPACT_ATOMS: atom_id res chain seq x y z
N MET A 1 26.20 22.90 19.47
CA MET A 1 27.49 23.65 19.40
C MET A 1 27.45 25.18 19.66
N PRO A 2 26.41 25.87 20.21
CA PRO A 2 26.51 27.34 20.41
C PRO A 2 26.96 27.82 21.81
N ALA A 3 26.75 27.06 22.88
CA ALA A 3 27.02 27.54 24.25
C ALA A 3 28.52 27.64 24.60
N ALA A 4 29.32 26.66 24.16
CA ALA A 4 30.76 26.63 24.42
C ALA A 4 31.53 27.73 23.67
N ALA A 5 31.10 28.08 22.45
CA ALA A 5 31.71 29.15 21.66
C ALA A 5 31.40 30.55 22.27
N THR A 6 30.18 30.74 22.78
CA THR A 6 29.75 32.00 23.37
C THR A 6 30.44 32.26 24.71
N MET A 7 30.58 31.23 25.56
CA MET A 7 31.35 31.35 26.82
C MET A 7 32.85 31.52 26.60
N ARG A 8 33.42 30.89 25.54
CA ARG A 8 34.83 31.08 25.15
C ARG A 8 35.14 32.53 24.77
N LYS A 9 34.20 33.21 24.09
CA LYS A 9 34.33 34.63 23.74
C LYS A 9 34.30 35.55 24.96
N ILE A 10 33.33 35.33 25.88
CA ILE A 10 33.17 36.12 27.11
C ILE A 10 34.38 35.97 28.05
N TYR A 11 34.98 34.78 28.12
CA TYR A 11 36.18 34.55 28.93
C TYR A 11 37.43 35.20 28.32
N LEU A 12 37.58 35.16 26.99
CA LEU A 12 38.69 35.81 26.28
C LEU A 12 38.66 37.34 26.43
N GLU A 13 37.47 37.96 26.35
CA GLU A 13 37.29 39.40 26.57
C GLU A 13 37.67 39.81 28.01
N LYS A 14 37.43 38.96 29.01
CA LYS A 14 37.82 39.22 30.41
C LYS A 14 39.32 39.05 30.68
N VAL A 15 39.97 38.07 30.08
CA VAL A 15 41.41 37.82 30.27
C VAL A 15 42.27 38.88 29.57
N GLN A 16 41.77 39.51 28.50
CA GLN A 16 42.45 40.63 27.84
C GLN A 16 42.37 41.96 28.61
N ALA A 17 41.44 42.10 29.58
CA ALA A 17 41.21 43.35 30.30
C ALA A 17 42.00 43.51 31.62
N GLN A 18 42.78 42.50 32.03
CA GLN A 18 43.54 42.50 33.28
C GLN A 18 44.94 41.97 33.02
N GLU A 19 46.00 42.66 33.51
CA GLU A 19 47.38 42.14 33.50
C GLU A 19 47.42 40.85 34.34
N PRO A 20 47.47 39.66 33.71
CA PRO A 20 47.37 38.42 34.44
C PRO A 20 48.75 38.03 34.94
N SER A 21 48.85 37.56 36.18
CA SER A 21 50.06 36.91 36.67
C SER A 21 50.46 35.75 35.73
N GLN A 22 51.76 35.52 35.54
CA GLN A 22 52.28 34.46 34.64
C GLN A 22 51.60 33.10 34.88
N HIS A 23 51.21 32.81 36.12
CA HIS A 23 50.52 31.59 36.50
C HIS A 23 49.07 31.51 35.98
N MET A 24 48.34 32.63 35.91
CA MET A 24 47.00 32.68 35.30
C MET A 24 47.07 32.57 33.77
N LEU A 25 48.08 33.17 33.13
CA LEU A 25 48.28 33.06 31.68
C LEU A 25 48.61 31.62 31.26
N GLN A 26 49.39 30.90 32.07
CA GLN A 26 49.72 29.49 31.85
C GLN A 26 48.50 28.56 32.04
N GLN A 27 47.63 28.85 33.01
CA GLN A 27 46.36 28.13 33.17
C GLN A 27 45.39 28.41 32.02
N ALA A 28 45.25 29.67 31.60
CA ALA A 28 44.39 30.08 30.50
C ALA A 28 44.82 29.46 29.16
N THR A 29 46.13 29.43 28.87
CA THR A 29 46.66 28.79 27.65
C THR A 29 46.46 27.28 27.63
N THR A 30 46.44 26.63 28.80
CA THR A 30 46.11 25.20 28.93
C THR A 30 44.64 24.92 28.66
N VAL A 31 43.74 25.79 29.13
CA VAL A 31 42.28 25.72 28.82
C VAL A 31 42.01 25.88 27.33
N VAL A 32 42.79 26.72 26.62
CA VAL A 32 42.63 26.97 25.18
C VAL A 32 43.34 25.92 24.32
N GLY A 33 44.12 25.00 24.93
CA GLY A 33 44.81 23.92 24.23
C GLY A 33 46.11 24.32 23.52
N VAL A 34 46.68 25.49 23.84
CA VAL A 34 47.89 26.06 23.21
C VAL A 34 49.11 25.98 24.13
N SER A 35 49.00 25.18 25.19
CA SER A 35 50.03 25.00 26.22
C SER A 35 51.12 24.01 25.78
N SER A 36 52.35 24.20 26.26
CA SER A 36 53.42 23.19 26.15
C SER A 36 53.07 21.91 26.93
N LEU A 37 53.66 20.79 26.53
CA LEU A 37 53.40 19.47 27.13
C LEU A 37 53.69 19.43 28.63
N GLY A 38 54.74 20.15 29.07
CA GLY A 38 55.08 20.30 30.49
C GLY A 38 54.02 21.05 31.30
N ASN A 39 53.40 22.08 30.71
CA ASN A 39 52.31 22.82 31.35
C ASN A 39 50.99 22.04 31.31
N MET A 40 50.73 21.24 30.26
CA MET A 40 49.59 20.32 30.23
C MET A 40 49.67 19.23 31.30
N LEU A 41 50.88 18.73 31.59
CA LEU A 41 51.14 17.79 32.68
C LEU A 41 51.05 18.47 34.06
N ARG A 42 51.53 19.71 34.18
CA ARG A 42 51.45 20.48 35.44
C ARG A 42 50.01 20.85 35.81
N TYR A 43 49.18 21.16 34.82
CA TYR A 43 47.75 21.43 34.97
C TYR A 43 46.91 20.26 34.44
N TRP A 44 47.30 19.02 34.76
CA TRP A 44 46.63 17.80 34.26
C TRP A 44 45.14 17.77 34.58
N TYR A 45 44.72 18.40 35.69
CA TYR A 45 43.31 18.47 36.08
C TYR A 45 42.45 19.22 35.06
N ILE A 46 43.01 20.19 34.31
CA ILE A 46 42.33 20.93 33.23
C ILE A 46 42.24 20.05 31.98
N SER A 47 43.37 19.54 31.52
CA SER A 47 43.44 18.70 30.31
C SER A 47 42.61 17.41 30.48
N GLY A 48 42.67 16.80 31.66
CA GLY A 48 41.91 15.61 32.03
C GLY A 48 40.40 15.86 32.05
N THR A 49 39.93 17.00 32.56
CA THR A 49 38.49 17.35 32.52
C THR A 49 38.00 17.55 31.09
N PHE A 50 38.75 18.24 30.22
CA PHE A 50 38.37 18.40 28.82
C PHE A 50 38.34 17.07 28.05
N LEU A 51 39.29 16.17 28.32
CA LEU A 51 39.36 14.86 27.69
C LEU A 51 38.19 13.97 28.14
N ILE A 52 37.85 13.99 29.44
CA ILE A 52 36.67 13.33 29.99
C ILE A 52 35.38 13.87 29.35
N VAL A 53 35.22 15.19 29.26
CA VAL A 53 34.04 15.81 28.64
C VAL A 53 33.93 15.45 27.14
N SER A 54 35.05 15.38 26.43
CA SER A 54 35.09 15.03 25.01
C SER A 54 34.76 13.55 24.77
N LEU A 55 35.32 12.64 25.58
CA LEU A 55 34.98 11.22 25.56
C LEU A 55 33.49 11.00 25.86
N ILE A 56 32.94 11.75 26.81
CA ILE A 56 31.54 11.63 27.21
C ILE A 56 30.60 12.24 26.17
N SER A 57 30.97 13.36 25.54
CA SER A 57 30.20 13.94 24.43
C SER A 57 30.15 13.01 23.23
N THR A 58 31.27 12.34 22.92
CA THR A 58 31.34 11.30 21.90
C THR A 58 30.50 10.09 22.29
N GLY A 59 30.54 9.70 23.57
CA GLY A 59 29.68 8.66 24.14
C GLY A 59 28.20 8.98 24.06
N ILE A 60 27.78 10.24 24.26
CA ILE A 60 26.39 10.70 24.12
C ILE A 60 25.97 10.66 22.65
N LEU A 61 26.80 11.14 21.72
CA LEU A 61 26.52 11.07 20.29
C LEU A 61 26.41 9.62 19.78
N LEU A 62 27.23 8.70 20.31
CA LEU A 62 27.12 7.27 20.04
C LEU A 62 25.93 6.63 20.76
N ALA A 63 25.49 7.18 21.90
CA ALA A 63 24.33 6.69 22.64
C ALA A 63 23.01 7.16 22.03
N VAL A 64 22.99 8.26 21.27
CA VAL A 64 21.85 8.75 20.48
C VAL A 64 21.87 8.05 19.12
N THR A 65 21.33 6.84 19.08
CA THR A 65 21.14 6.10 17.82
C THR A 65 19.64 6.05 17.49
N PRO A 66 19.24 6.28 16.23
CA PRO A 66 17.87 6.05 15.81
C PRO A 66 17.55 4.57 16.03
N SER A 67 16.43 4.29 16.67
CA SER A 67 15.97 2.92 16.94
C SER A 67 14.47 2.83 16.73
N LEU A 68 14.02 1.66 16.27
CA LEU A 68 12.59 1.39 16.10
C LEU A 68 11.97 1.01 17.44
N PHE A 69 10.89 1.69 17.80
CA PHE A 69 10.10 1.37 18.98
C PHE A 69 8.85 0.58 18.56
N PRO A 70 8.77 -0.71 18.91
CA PRO A 70 7.53 -1.46 18.75
C PRO A 70 6.52 -0.94 19.77
N PHE A 71 5.44 -0.37 19.27
CA PHE A 71 4.30 0.06 20.05
C PHE A 71 3.11 -0.84 19.70
N LYS A 72 2.72 -1.70 20.64
CA LYS A 72 1.49 -2.47 20.54
C LYS A 72 0.35 -1.56 20.99
N TYR A 73 -0.41 -1.06 20.03
CA TYR A 73 -1.62 -0.29 20.31
C TYR A 73 -2.83 -1.14 19.95
N PRO A 74 -3.95 -1.05 20.69
CA PRO A 74 -5.23 -1.53 20.21
C PRO A 74 -5.69 -0.61 19.06
N GLY A 75 -5.02 -0.73 17.92
CA GLY A 75 -5.45 -0.14 16.66
C GLY A 75 -6.74 -0.84 16.26
N LEU A 76 -7.87 -0.22 16.60
CA LEU A 76 -9.15 -0.63 16.05
C LEU A 76 -9.10 -0.31 14.57
N THR A 77 -9.33 -1.32 13.75
CA THR A 77 -9.40 -1.14 12.31
C THR A 77 -10.81 -1.42 11.87
N TYR A 78 -11.32 -0.51 11.05
CA TYR A 78 -12.69 -0.53 10.56
C TYR A 78 -12.68 -1.15 9.15
N PHE A 79 -13.35 -2.30 9.02
CA PHE A 79 -13.64 -2.92 7.72
C PHE A 79 -15.12 -3.21 7.60
N PHE A 80 -15.59 -3.11 6.37
CA PHE A 80 -17.01 -3.16 6.09
C PHE A 80 -17.29 -4.28 5.08
N PRO A 81 -17.55 -5.50 5.56
CA PRO A 81 -17.74 -6.65 4.69
C PRO A 81 -19.11 -6.70 4.02
N GLN A 82 -20.08 -5.92 4.49
CA GLN A 82 -21.41 -5.81 3.91
C GLN A 82 -21.61 -4.39 3.41
N HIS A 83 -22.00 -4.26 2.17
CA HIS A 83 -22.51 -3.01 1.64
C HIS A 83 -24.03 -3.14 1.70
N VAL A 84 -24.60 -2.86 2.88
CA VAL A 84 -26.04 -2.66 2.96
C VAL A 84 -26.27 -1.21 2.58
N ILE A 85 -26.19 -0.89 1.27
CA ILE A 85 -26.98 0.24 0.80
C ILE A 85 -28.38 -0.11 1.27
N GLN A 86 -28.89 0.66 2.24
CA GLN A 86 -30.26 0.54 2.71
C GLN A 86 -31.12 0.30 1.49
N LEU A 87 -31.87 -0.80 1.53
CA LEU A 87 -32.93 -1.15 0.59
C LEU A 87 -34.07 -0.11 0.70
N ASP A 88 -33.75 1.19 0.73
CA ASP A 88 -34.70 2.28 0.78
C ASP A 88 -35.17 2.54 -0.65
N ASP A 89 -36.45 2.23 -0.88
CA ASP A 89 -37.21 2.13 -2.14
C ASP A 89 -37.11 3.31 -3.14
N LEU A 90 -36.27 4.32 -2.90
CA LEU A 90 -36.25 5.58 -3.65
C LEU A 90 -34.93 5.93 -4.38
N ALA A 91 -33.86 5.15 -4.26
CA ALA A 91 -32.59 5.44 -4.95
C ALA A 91 -32.51 4.79 -6.35
N PHE A 92 -32.39 5.60 -7.40
CA PHE A 92 -32.30 5.16 -8.81
C PHE A 92 -30.89 4.67 -9.23
N ASP A 93 -29.86 4.83 -8.38
CA ASP A 93 -28.44 4.51 -8.68
C ASP A 93 -27.86 3.41 -7.75
N ARG A 94 -28.62 2.34 -7.49
CA ARG A 94 -28.14 1.28 -6.59
C ARG A 94 -27.09 0.40 -7.25
N CYS A 95 -26.02 0.11 -6.51
CA CYS A 95 -25.01 -0.85 -6.94
C CYS A 95 -25.52 -2.30 -6.92
N PHE A 96 -26.35 -2.62 -5.92
CA PHE A 96 -26.96 -3.94 -5.76
C PHE A 96 -28.48 -3.85 -5.77
N THR A 97 -29.13 -4.86 -6.33
CA THR A 97 -30.59 -5.00 -6.33
C THR A 97 -30.97 -6.43 -6.00
N ASP A 98 -32.15 -6.61 -5.43
CA ASP A 98 -32.69 -7.92 -5.03
C ASP A 98 -33.75 -8.48 -5.99
N GLY A 99 -33.84 -7.94 -7.21
CA GLY A 99 -34.96 -8.15 -8.15
C GLY A 99 -34.74 -9.09 -9.35
N GLY A 100 -33.50 -9.45 -9.70
CA GLY A 100 -33.23 -10.40 -10.79
C GLY A 100 -33.02 -9.81 -12.19
N ALA A 101 -33.05 -10.68 -13.21
CA ALA A 101 -32.84 -10.29 -14.61
C ALA A 101 -33.99 -9.39 -15.11
N GLY A 102 -33.66 -8.19 -15.57
CA GLY A 102 -34.61 -7.17 -16.03
C GLY A 102 -34.80 -5.97 -15.10
N SER A 103 -34.28 -6.02 -13.86
CA SER A 103 -34.28 -4.85 -12.95
C SER A 103 -33.00 -4.01 -13.01
N VAL A 104 -31.94 -4.52 -13.67
CA VAL A 104 -30.64 -3.86 -13.82
C VAL A 104 -29.96 -4.22 -15.14
N ASP A 105 -29.21 -3.27 -15.70
CA ASP A 105 -28.22 -3.53 -16.75
C ASP A 105 -26.94 -4.05 -16.09
N GLY A 106 -26.87 -5.37 -15.86
CA GLY A 106 -25.70 -5.99 -15.24
C GLY A 106 -25.80 -7.49 -14.97
N LEU A 107 -25.05 -7.97 -13.97
CA LEU A 107 -24.90 -9.38 -13.64
C LEU A 107 -25.88 -9.79 -12.54
N VAL A 108 -26.46 -10.98 -12.66
CA VAL A 108 -27.45 -11.49 -11.70
C VAL A 108 -27.10 -12.90 -11.25
N TRP A 109 -26.93 -13.08 -9.94
CA TRP A 109 -26.70 -14.38 -9.32
C TRP A 109 -27.96 -14.88 -8.62
N LYS A 110 -28.15 -16.20 -8.62
CA LYS A 110 -29.15 -16.86 -7.78
C LYS A 110 -28.51 -17.25 -6.45
N LEU A 111 -28.99 -16.67 -5.36
CA LEU A 111 -28.53 -17.00 -4.02
C LEU A 111 -29.08 -18.37 -3.58
N SER A 112 -28.38 -19.00 -2.64
CA SER A 112 -28.83 -20.25 -1.99
C SER A 112 -30.21 -20.11 -1.31
N SER A 113 -30.58 -18.90 -0.90
CA SER A 113 -31.91 -18.56 -0.37
C SER A 113 -33.02 -18.53 -1.42
N GLY A 114 -32.70 -18.70 -2.71
CA GLY A 114 -33.62 -18.57 -3.84
C GLY A 114 -33.86 -17.13 -4.31
N ARG A 115 -33.39 -16.13 -3.54
CA ARG A 115 -33.40 -14.71 -3.96
C ARG A 115 -32.37 -14.46 -5.07
N LEU A 116 -32.57 -13.38 -5.83
CA LEU A 116 -31.64 -12.96 -6.85
C LEU A 116 -30.83 -11.77 -6.34
N LEU A 117 -29.52 -11.76 -6.62
CA LEU A 117 -28.62 -10.65 -6.35
C LEU A 117 -28.16 -10.08 -7.69
N GLY A 118 -28.65 -8.90 -8.04
CA GLY A 118 -28.22 -8.15 -9.20
C GLY A 118 -27.14 -7.13 -8.84
N VAL A 119 -26.08 -7.06 -9.64
CA VAL A 119 -25.10 -5.97 -9.62
C VAL A 119 -25.38 -5.07 -10.82
N ASN A 120 -25.75 -3.82 -10.54
CA ASN A 120 -25.94 -2.81 -11.58
C ASN A 120 -24.57 -2.28 -12.03
N ALA A 121 -24.16 -2.65 -13.24
CA ALA A 121 -22.85 -2.26 -13.75
C ALA A 121 -22.79 -0.78 -14.19
N THR A 122 -23.94 -0.10 -14.27
CA THR A 122 -24.05 1.33 -14.58
C THR A 122 -24.29 2.20 -13.35
N GLY A 123 -24.63 1.59 -12.21
CA GLY A 123 -24.83 2.31 -10.95
C GLY A 123 -23.52 2.86 -10.39
N SER A 124 -23.63 3.82 -9.46
CA SER A 124 -22.49 4.43 -8.77
C SER A 124 -21.84 3.45 -7.78
N CYS A 125 -21.14 2.46 -8.32
CA CYS A 125 -20.38 1.44 -7.58
C CYS A 125 -18.88 1.75 -7.55
N GLU A 126 -18.18 1.21 -6.56
CA GLU A 126 -16.72 1.10 -6.51
C GLU A 126 -16.14 0.41 -7.74
N LEU A 127 -16.93 -0.48 -8.37
CA LEU A 127 -16.62 -1.14 -9.63
C LEU A 127 -16.24 -0.16 -10.75
N GLN A 128 -16.85 1.03 -10.81
CA GLN A 128 -16.53 2.04 -11.83
C GLN A 128 -15.11 2.60 -11.67
N ARG A 129 -14.52 2.49 -10.48
CA ARG A 129 -13.16 2.97 -10.18
C ARG A 129 -12.07 1.94 -10.49
N VAL A 130 -12.41 0.70 -10.82
CA VAL A 130 -11.43 -0.35 -11.17
C VAL A 130 -10.61 0.06 -12.39
N LEU A 131 -11.26 0.54 -13.46
CA LEU A 131 -10.60 0.96 -14.70
C LEU A 131 -9.53 2.07 -14.47
N PRO A 132 -9.84 3.21 -13.81
CA PRO A 132 -8.83 4.25 -13.59
C PRO A 132 -7.67 3.79 -12.70
N PHE A 133 -7.89 2.94 -11.69
CA PHE A 133 -6.77 2.40 -10.90
C PHE A 133 -5.90 1.42 -11.69
N LEU A 134 -6.52 0.60 -12.54
CA LEU A 134 -5.79 -0.28 -13.44
C LEU A 134 -4.92 0.54 -14.41
N ALA A 135 -5.50 1.58 -15.01
CA ALA A 135 -4.78 2.49 -15.91
C ALA A 135 -3.66 3.27 -15.20
N GLN A 136 -3.88 3.72 -13.97
CA GLN A 136 -2.86 4.40 -13.15
C GLN A 136 -1.73 3.48 -12.71
N SER A 137 -1.98 2.17 -12.58
CA SER A 137 -0.93 1.21 -12.25
C SER A 137 0.21 1.22 -13.28
N ASN A 138 -0.06 1.67 -14.52
CA ASN A 138 0.95 1.86 -15.57
C ASN A 138 1.85 3.09 -15.37
N ALA A 139 1.40 4.07 -14.59
CA ALA A 139 2.19 5.27 -14.30
C ALA A 139 3.26 5.00 -13.22
N PHE A 140 3.09 3.91 -12.47
CA PHE A 140 4.09 3.42 -11.54
C PHE A 140 4.84 2.28 -12.21
N THR A 141 6.00 2.57 -12.80
CA THR A 141 6.93 1.51 -13.21
C THR A 141 7.37 0.79 -11.94
N LEU A 142 6.76 -0.37 -11.68
CA LEU A 142 7.13 -1.24 -10.59
C LEU A 142 8.42 -1.96 -11.00
N ASP A 143 9.56 -1.25 -10.91
CA ASP A 143 10.91 -1.81 -11.17
C ASP A 143 11.25 -2.99 -10.22
N ASP A 144 10.39 -3.27 -9.24
CA ASP A 144 10.52 -4.37 -8.30
C ASP A 144 9.50 -5.46 -8.66
N PRO A 145 9.97 -6.67 -9.01
CA PRO A 145 9.12 -7.75 -9.49
C PRO A 145 8.12 -8.20 -8.44
N ASP A 146 8.26 -7.89 -7.14
CA ASP A 146 7.40 -8.38 -6.08
C ASP A 146 6.06 -7.60 -5.95
N PHE A 147 5.93 -6.43 -6.59
CA PHE A 147 4.70 -5.63 -6.58
C PHE A 147 3.77 -5.95 -7.75
N ALA A 148 2.49 -6.18 -7.44
CA ALA A 148 1.45 -6.51 -8.40
C ALA A 148 0.83 -5.29 -9.08
N TYR A 149 0.49 -4.25 -8.30
CA TYR A 149 -0.16 -3.05 -8.80
C TYR A 149 0.01 -1.89 -7.81
N SER A 150 -0.47 -0.69 -8.17
CA SER A 150 -0.50 0.46 -7.26
C SER A 150 -1.92 1.00 -7.12
N MET A 151 -2.34 1.31 -5.88
CA MET A 151 -3.60 2.00 -5.60
C MET A 151 -3.31 3.29 -4.84
N GLY A 152 -3.79 4.41 -5.36
CA GLY A 152 -3.55 5.73 -4.75
C GLY A 152 -2.06 6.08 -4.61
N GLY A 153 -1.21 5.52 -5.47
CA GLY A 153 0.25 5.69 -5.43
C GLY A 153 1.00 4.83 -4.41
N VAL A 154 0.30 3.92 -3.72
CA VAL A 154 0.90 2.93 -2.81
C VAL A 154 1.07 1.61 -3.55
N PRO A 155 2.30 1.09 -3.73
CA PRO A 155 2.53 -0.23 -4.31
C PRO A 155 1.98 -1.35 -3.42
N VAL A 156 1.35 -2.35 -4.04
CA VAL A 156 0.79 -3.53 -3.39
C VAL A 156 1.55 -4.76 -3.86
N ASN A 157 2.10 -5.51 -2.92
CA ASN A 157 2.81 -6.76 -3.20
C ASN A 157 1.84 -7.85 -3.67
N LYS A 158 2.30 -8.80 -4.49
CA LYS A 158 1.51 -9.99 -4.90
C LYS A 158 0.91 -10.73 -3.72
N SER A 159 1.66 -10.82 -2.62
CA SER A 159 1.25 -11.49 -1.38
C SER A 159 0.18 -10.74 -0.59
N ALA A 160 -0.20 -9.53 -1.03
CA ALA A 160 -1.18 -8.66 -0.40
C ALA A 160 -2.30 -8.22 -1.37
N MET A 161 -2.45 -8.88 -2.54
CA MET A 161 -3.47 -8.50 -3.52
C MET A 161 -4.87 -8.52 -2.92
N GLY A 162 -5.67 -7.49 -3.21
CA GLY A 162 -7.02 -7.36 -2.67
C GLY A 162 -7.09 -6.77 -1.27
N VAL A 163 -5.95 -6.32 -0.72
CA VAL A 163 -5.95 -5.57 0.54
C VAL A 163 -6.94 -4.40 0.47
N PRO A 164 -7.72 -4.15 1.54
CA PRO A 164 -8.72 -3.08 1.51
C PRO A 164 -8.12 -1.69 1.29
N CYS A 165 -8.74 -0.87 0.44
CA CYS A 165 -8.28 0.48 0.12
C CYS A 165 -9.43 1.49 -0.02
N GLU A 166 -9.37 2.57 0.77
CA GLU A 166 -10.38 3.62 0.81
C GLU A 166 -10.02 4.80 -0.12
N VAL A 167 -11.03 5.39 -0.78
CA VAL A 167 -10.86 6.49 -1.74
C VAL A 167 -11.91 7.56 -1.42
N PRO A 168 -11.56 8.85 -1.23
CA PRO A 168 -10.40 9.54 -1.82
C PRO A 168 -9.27 9.95 -0.86
N TYR A 169 -9.47 9.96 0.46
CA TYR A 169 -8.60 10.72 1.36
C TYR A 169 -7.66 9.86 2.23
N ASP A 170 -8.01 8.59 2.51
CA ASP A 170 -7.28 7.79 3.51
C ASP A 170 -6.62 6.52 2.97
N ALA A 171 -6.65 6.23 1.66
CA ALA A 171 -5.90 5.14 1.03
C ALA A 171 -5.95 3.81 1.84
N PHE A 172 -4.80 3.18 2.11
CA PHE A 172 -4.69 1.99 2.96
C PHE A 172 -4.77 2.30 4.45
N VAL A 173 -4.74 3.56 4.85
CA VAL A 173 -4.42 3.96 6.22
C VAL A 173 -5.57 3.64 7.15
N GLY A 174 -6.80 3.90 6.69
CA GLY A 174 -7.99 3.50 7.41
C GLY A 174 -8.02 2.00 7.69
N ALA A 175 -7.64 1.22 6.68
CA ALA A 175 -7.47 -0.23 6.75
C ALA A 175 -6.31 -0.70 7.67
N PHE A 176 -5.43 0.18 8.13
CA PHE A 176 -4.41 -0.17 9.11
C PHE A 176 -4.67 0.48 10.48
N GLY A 177 -5.91 0.92 10.74
CA GLY A 177 -6.33 1.48 12.02
C GLY A 177 -5.64 2.80 12.35
N LEU A 178 -5.20 3.51 11.32
CA LEU A 178 -4.61 4.84 11.42
C LEU A 178 -5.66 5.94 11.20
N HIS A 179 -6.94 5.54 11.05
CA HIS A 179 -8.09 6.46 11.09
C HIS A 179 -8.26 7.02 12.50
N THR A 180 -8.11 8.33 12.66
CA THR A 180 -8.58 9.05 13.83
C THR A 180 -9.59 10.09 13.38
N PHE A 181 -10.88 9.77 13.51
CA PHE A 181 -11.97 10.72 13.35
C PHE A 181 -11.62 12.04 14.06
N GLY A 182 -11.39 13.10 13.29
CA GLY A 182 -11.20 14.46 13.79
C GLY A 182 -9.86 14.77 14.48
N VAL A 183 -8.87 13.88 14.45
CA VAL A 183 -7.53 14.17 14.98
C VAL A 183 -6.49 14.01 13.88
N PRO A 184 -5.72 15.04 13.51
CA PRO A 184 -4.57 14.86 12.65
C PRO A 184 -3.52 14.07 13.43
N VAL A 185 -3.40 12.77 13.14
CA VAL A 185 -2.32 11.96 13.71
C VAL A 185 -1.01 12.49 13.15
N GLY A 186 -0.26 13.26 13.94
CA GLY A 186 1.09 13.72 13.60
C GLY A 186 2.15 12.62 13.56
N PHE A 187 1.76 11.34 13.45
CA PHE A 187 2.63 10.16 13.52
C PHE A 187 3.16 9.69 12.16
N TRP A 188 2.71 10.30 11.06
CA TRP A 188 3.05 9.85 9.70
C TRP A 188 4.53 9.99 9.37
N SER A 189 5.16 11.06 9.86
CA SER A 189 6.58 11.31 9.67
C SER A 189 7.44 10.25 10.35
N GLU A 190 6.99 9.74 11.49
CA GLU A 190 7.67 8.80 12.38
C GLU A 190 7.24 7.35 12.15
N LEU A 191 6.15 7.09 11.41
CA LEU A 191 5.68 5.73 11.14
C LEU A 191 6.61 5.03 10.16
N GLU A 192 7.28 3.98 10.63
CA GLU A 192 8.10 3.12 9.79
C GLU A 192 7.29 1.95 9.25
N SER A 193 6.43 1.34 10.07
CA SER A 193 5.48 0.35 9.59
C SER A 193 4.35 0.09 10.56
N VAL A 194 3.22 -0.38 10.04
CA VAL A 194 2.12 -0.94 10.82
C VAL A 194 1.78 -2.32 10.26
N SER A 195 1.52 -3.28 11.15
CA SER A 195 1.10 -4.63 10.76
C SER A 195 -0.23 -5.00 11.37
N ILE A 196 -1.13 -5.57 10.57
CA ILE A 196 -2.46 -6.01 11.01
C ILE A 196 -2.99 -7.13 10.10
N CYS A 197 -3.92 -7.94 10.62
CA CYS A 197 -4.58 -8.99 9.87
C CYS A 197 -5.70 -8.44 8.99
N LEU A 198 -5.61 -8.65 7.67
CA LEU A 198 -6.53 -8.13 6.65
C LEU A 198 -6.99 -9.24 5.70
N PRO A 199 -8.18 -9.12 5.09
CA PRO A 199 -8.58 -10.00 4.01
C PRO A 199 -7.79 -9.68 2.74
N ILE A 200 -7.39 -10.72 2.02
CA ILE A 200 -6.69 -10.64 0.73
C ILE A 200 -7.15 -11.76 -0.20
N LEU A 201 -6.76 -11.67 -1.46
CA LEU A 201 -6.78 -12.77 -2.43
C LEU A 201 -5.42 -13.47 -2.41
N GLU A 202 -5.32 -14.57 -1.66
CA GLU A 202 -4.07 -15.32 -1.51
C GLU A 202 -3.74 -16.18 -2.74
N THR A 203 -4.77 -16.70 -3.42
CA THR A 203 -4.61 -17.54 -4.61
C THR A 203 -5.29 -16.91 -5.81
N LYS A 204 -4.96 -17.40 -7.02
CA LYS A 204 -5.53 -16.89 -8.26
C LYS A 204 -7.03 -17.20 -8.34
N PRO A 205 -7.92 -16.20 -8.46
CA PRO A 205 -9.35 -16.44 -8.65
C PRO A 205 -9.69 -16.63 -10.12
N VAL A 206 -8.78 -16.31 -11.06
CA VAL A 206 -9.03 -16.36 -12.51
C VAL A 206 -8.28 -17.53 -13.15
N SER A 207 -8.91 -18.23 -14.07
CA SER A 207 -8.29 -19.22 -14.94
C SER A 207 -8.89 -19.14 -16.34
N CYS A 208 -8.04 -19.07 -17.36
CA CYS A 208 -8.45 -18.92 -18.75
C CYS A 208 -8.11 -20.16 -19.58
N PHE A 209 -9.06 -20.57 -20.43
CA PHE A 209 -8.98 -21.74 -21.27
C PHE A 209 -9.30 -21.35 -22.71
N LYS A 210 -8.56 -21.90 -23.67
CA LYS A 210 -8.87 -21.77 -25.08
C LYS A 210 -10.07 -22.66 -25.43
N THR A 211 -11.26 -22.09 -25.37
CA THR A 211 -12.53 -22.74 -25.67
C THR A 211 -13.56 -21.71 -26.15
N GLY A 212 -14.68 -22.20 -26.65
CA GLY A 212 -15.76 -21.39 -27.19
C GLY A 212 -15.74 -21.31 -28.72
N SER A 213 -16.74 -20.63 -29.27
CA SER A 213 -16.91 -20.42 -30.69
C SER A 213 -17.18 -18.96 -31.01
N VAL A 214 -16.62 -18.51 -32.13
CA VAL A 214 -16.81 -17.15 -32.67
C VAL A 214 -17.61 -17.27 -33.95
N ILE A 215 -18.68 -16.47 -34.05
CA ILE A 215 -19.54 -16.38 -35.21
C ILE A 215 -19.57 -14.93 -35.65
N LEU A 216 -19.12 -14.67 -36.88
CA LEU A 216 -19.24 -13.38 -37.54
C LEU A 216 -20.39 -13.46 -38.55
N TYR A 217 -21.43 -12.66 -38.36
CA TYR A 217 -22.54 -12.52 -39.32
C TYR A 217 -22.68 -11.05 -39.72
N GLY A 218 -22.26 -10.73 -40.94
CA GLY A 218 -22.15 -9.35 -41.39
C GLY A 218 -21.18 -8.56 -40.50
N ARG A 219 -21.71 -7.57 -39.77
CA ARG A 219 -20.95 -6.77 -38.80
C ARG A 219 -21.18 -7.16 -37.34
N ASN A 220 -21.99 -8.20 -37.11
CA ASN A 220 -22.26 -8.70 -35.77
C ASN A 220 -21.28 -9.82 -35.43
N LEU A 221 -20.49 -9.62 -34.37
CA LEU A 221 -19.59 -10.63 -33.84
C LEU A 221 -20.19 -11.20 -32.56
N THR A 222 -20.31 -12.51 -32.51
CA THR A 222 -20.81 -13.24 -31.35
C THR A 222 -19.79 -14.25 -30.89
N VAL A 223 -19.55 -14.28 -29.59
CA VAL A 223 -18.79 -15.35 -28.92
C VAL A 223 -19.71 -16.10 -27.97
N SER A 224 -19.56 -17.42 -27.93
CA SER A 224 -20.22 -18.25 -26.92
C SER A 224 -19.29 -19.31 -26.35
N SER A 225 -19.35 -19.52 -25.04
CA SER A 225 -18.81 -20.70 -24.38
C SER A 225 -19.59 -21.00 -23.11
N ASP A 226 -19.83 -22.29 -22.84
CA ASP A 226 -20.39 -22.78 -21.58
C ASP A 226 -21.66 -22.03 -21.13
N GLY A 227 -22.56 -21.74 -22.07
CA GLY A 227 -23.81 -21.02 -21.82
C GLY A 227 -23.68 -19.50 -21.69
N CYS A 228 -22.46 -18.96 -21.62
CA CYS A 228 -22.21 -17.53 -21.66
C CYS A 228 -22.06 -17.03 -23.10
N VAL A 229 -22.81 -15.99 -23.47
CA VAL A 229 -22.86 -15.44 -24.82
C VAL A 229 -22.67 -13.93 -24.77
N ALA A 230 -21.80 -13.41 -25.62
CA ALA A 230 -21.61 -11.98 -25.82
C ALA A 230 -21.68 -11.66 -27.32
N SER A 231 -22.39 -10.60 -27.68
CA SER A 231 -22.60 -10.21 -29.07
C SER A 231 -22.51 -8.70 -29.21
N THR A 232 -21.91 -8.22 -30.29
CA THR A 232 -21.74 -6.79 -30.53
C THR A 232 -21.72 -6.49 -32.03
N ILE A 233 -22.45 -5.45 -32.41
CA ILE A 233 -22.48 -4.92 -33.77
C ILE A 233 -21.49 -3.77 -33.86
N PHE A 234 -20.52 -3.89 -34.76
CA PHE A 234 -19.52 -2.85 -34.99
C PHE A 234 -19.97 -1.92 -36.12
N TYR A 235 -20.13 -0.64 -35.81
CA TYR A 235 -20.60 0.35 -36.79
C TYR A 235 -19.46 1.08 -37.49
N SER A 236 -18.34 1.32 -36.79
CA SER A 236 -17.21 2.11 -37.30
C SER A 236 -16.16 1.29 -38.04
N VAL A 237 -16.13 -0.03 -37.86
CA VAL A 237 -15.16 -0.92 -38.53
C VAL A 237 -15.88 -2.05 -39.25
N ASP A 238 -15.20 -2.63 -40.23
CA ASP A 238 -15.59 -3.91 -40.83
C ASP A 238 -14.77 -5.04 -40.18
N PRO A 239 -15.39 -5.87 -39.30
CA PRO A 239 -14.68 -6.91 -38.57
C PRO A 239 -13.99 -7.93 -39.49
N SER A 240 -14.51 -8.12 -40.71
CA SER A 240 -13.99 -9.11 -41.65
C SER A 240 -12.65 -8.71 -42.26
N SER A 241 -12.38 -7.41 -42.38
CA SER A 241 -11.17 -6.87 -43.02
C SER A 241 -10.23 -6.17 -42.03
N GLN A 242 -10.75 -5.59 -40.95
CA GLN A 242 -9.98 -4.78 -40.00
C GLN A 242 -9.70 -5.50 -38.68
N GLY A 243 -10.39 -6.61 -38.40
CA GLY A 243 -10.35 -7.28 -37.12
C GLY A 243 -11.28 -6.60 -36.09
N ALA A 244 -11.73 -7.39 -35.13
CA ALA A 244 -12.55 -6.91 -34.01
C ALA A 244 -12.49 -7.90 -32.86
N THR A 245 -12.81 -7.42 -31.67
CA THR A 245 -12.91 -8.22 -30.44
C THR A 245 -14.27 -7.99 -29.79
N VAL A 246 -14.97 -9.07 -29.43
CA VAL A 246 -16.14 -9.04 -28.57
C VAL A 246 -15.78 -9.69 -27.25
N ALA A 247 -16.19 -9.07 -26.15
CA ALA A 247 -16.02 -9.61 -24.82
C ALA A 247 -17.32 -9.47 -24.04
N GLY A 248 -17.57 -10.40 -23.12
CA GLY A 248 -18.67 -10.28 -22.20
C GLY A 248 -18.50 -11.19 -21.00
N ILE A 249 -19.37 -11.01 -20.03
CA ILE A 249 -19.31 -11.69 -18.76
C ILE A 249 -20.71 -12.12 -18.35
N CYS A 250 -20.80 -13.32 -17.81
CA CYS A 250 -22.03 -13.91 -17.30
C CYS A 250 -21.83 -14.32 -15.85
N ALA A 251 -22.89 -14.18 -15.05
CA ALA A 251 -22.90 -14.67 -13.69
C ALA A 251 -22.87 -16.20 -13.71
N GLY A 252 -22.07 -16.80 -12.82
CA GLY A 252 -22.08 -18.24 -12.62
C GLY A 252 -23.23 -18.71 -11.72
N ASP A 253 -23.27 -20.01 -11.45
CA ASP A 253 -24.33 -20.64 -10.66
C ASP A 253 -24.32 -20.25 -9.18
N GLN A 254 -23.18 -19.75 -8.68
CA GLN A 254 -22.97 -19.37 -7.28
C GLN A 254 -22.43 -17.94 -7.16
N GLU A 255 -22.77 -17.24 -6.07
CA GLU A 255 -22.18 -15.93 -5.79
C GLU A 255 -20.64 -16.02 -5.71
N GLY A 256 -19.96 -15.06 -6.34
CA GLY A 256 -18.49 -15.07 -6.43
C GLY A 256 -17.93 -15.87 -7.59
N THR A 257 -18.80 -16.36 -8.48
CA THR A 257 -18.38 -17.00 -9.73
C THR A 257 -18.87 -16.22 -10.94
N SER A 258 -18.03 -16.11 -11.97
CA SER A 258 -18.43 -15.55 -13.26
C SER A 258 -17.64 -16.19 -14.39
N THR A 259 -18.22 -16.15 -15.58
CA THR A 259 -17.61 -16.65 -16.82
C THR A 259 -17.42 -15.46 -17.74
N ILE A 260 -16.19 -15.19 -18.13
CA ILE A 260 -15.85 -14.18 -19.13
C ILE A 260 -15.56 -14.89 -20.44
N VAL A 261 -16.15 -14.42 -21.52
CA VAL A 261 -15.91 -14.94 -22.87
C VAL A 261 -15.28 -13.85 -23.72
N PHE A 262 -14.26 -14.21 -24.50
CA PHE A 262 -13.66 -13.34 -25.50
C PHE A 262 -13.68 -14.03 -26.85
N GLY A 263 -14.10 -13.29 -27.87
CA GLY A 263 -14.03 -13.69 -29.27
C GLY A 263 -13.31 -12.62 -30.06
N SER A 264 -12.42 -13.01 -30.96
CA SER A 264 -11.72 -12.06 -31.81
C SER A 264 -11.51 -12.62 -33.21
N VAL A 265 -11.42 -11.71 -34.18
CA VAL A 265 -11.20 -12.01 -35.61
C VAL A 265 -10.07 -11.17 -36.19
N GLY A 266 -9.42 -11.65 -37.24
CA GLY A 266 -8.34 -10.96 -37.94
C GLY A 266 -7.11 -10.73 -37.05
N THR A 267 -6.49 -9.56 -37.16
CA THR A 267 -5.30 -9.17 -36.38
C THR A 267 -5.55 -9.19 -34.87
N HIS A 268 -6.77 -8.81 -34.44
CA HIS A 268 -7.18 -8.85 -33.04
C HIS A 268 -7.18 -10.28 -32.48
N ALA A 269 -7.47 -11.30 -33.31
CA ALA A 269 -7.41 -12.70 -32.90
C ALA A 269 -5.98 -13.11 -32.53
N SER A 270 -5.00 -12.71 -33.34
CA SER A 270 -3.59 -12.97 -33.06
C SER A 270 -3.10 -12.21 -31.83
N GLU A 271 -3.44 -10.92 -31.68
CA GLU A 271 -3.08 -10.13 -30.49
C GLU A 271 -3.64 -10.76 -29.21
N LEU A 272 -4.93 -11.12 -29.20
CA LEU A 272 -5.57 -11.75 -28.04
C LEU A 272 -5.00 -13.14 -27.75
N SER A 273 -4.70 -13.93 -28.78
CA SER A 273 -4.09 -15.26 -28.65
C SER A 273 -2.71 -15.19 -28.00
N ASP A 274 -1.87 -14.24 -28.42
CA ASP A 274 -0.55 -14.01 -27.84
C ASP A 274 -0.65 -13.49 -26.40
N PHE A 275 -1.61 -12.60 -26.15
CA PHE A 275 -1.88 -12.03 -24.83
C PHE A 275 -2.37 -13.08 -23.82
N ALA A 276 -3.21 -14.00 -24.25
CA ALA A 276 -3.72 -15.10 -23.45
C ALA A 276 -2.72 -16.27 -23.30
N GLY A 277 -1.52 -16.18 -23.89
CA GLY A 277 -0.48 -17.22 -23.79
C GLY A 277 -0.67 -18.41 -24.75
N PHE A 278 -1.59 -18.29 -25.72
CA PHE A 278 -1.85 -19.30 -26.74
C PHE A 278 -1.24 -18.90 -28.09
N ARG A 279 -0.01 -18.36 -28.07
CA ARG A 279 0.62 -17.77 -29.25
C ARG A 279 0.58 -18.67 -30.48
N GLY A 280 0.16 -18.11 -31.61
CA GLY A 280 0.06 -18.82 -32.89
C GLY A 280 -1.07 -19.85 -32.98
N GLN A 281 -2.02 -19.86 -32.05
CA GLN A 281 -3.11 -20.84 -32.03
C GLN A 281 -4.47 -20.28 -32.51
N THR A 282 -4.47 -19.39 -33.50
CA THR A 282 -5.70 -18.95 -34.17
C THR A 282 -6.22 -20.02 -35.14
N LYS A 283 -7.53 -20.05 -35.39
CA LYS A 283 -8.15 -20.95 -36.37
C LYS A 283 -8.98 -20.10 -37.33
N ASN A 284 -8.65 -20.13 -38.62
CA ASN A 284 -9.31 -19.32 -39.66
C ASN A 284 -9.36 -17.82 -39.26
N ASP A 285 -8.24 -17.29 -38.76
CA ASP A 285 -8.14 -15.92 -38.24
C ASP A 285 -9.15 -15.59 -37.13
N THR A 286 -9.68 -16.60 -36.45
CA THR A 286 -10.53 -16.43 -35.27
C THR A 286 -9.86 -16.99 -34.02
N PHE A 287 -10.18 -16.40 -32.88
CA PHE A 287 -9.74 -16.86 -31.58
C PHE A 287 -10.84 -16.68 -30.56
N ALA A 288 -11.11 -17.74 -29.80
CA ALA A 288 -12.08 -17.76 -28.72
C ALA A 288 -11.39 -18.24 -27.45
N LEU A 289 -11.68 -17.59 -26.33
CA LEU A 289 -11.23 -18.06 -25.03
C LEU A 289 -12.29 -17.77 -23.97
N THR A 290 -12.26 -18.55 -22.91
CA THR A 290 -13.15 -18.40 -21.76
C THR A 290 -12.34 -18.35 -20.49
N CYS A 291 -12.62 -17.39 -19.63
CA CYS A 291 -12.03 -17.28 -18.30
C CYS A 291 -13.09 -17.51 -17.23
N SER A 292 -12.83 -18.44 -16.33
CA SER A 292 -13.63 -18.65 -15.13
C SER A 292 -13.07 -17.82 -13.99
N ILE A 293 -13.94 -17.13 -13.26
CA ILE A 293 -13.63 -16.46 -12.01
C ILE A 293 -14.28 -17.24 -10.87
N ASN A 294 -13.52 -17.57 -9.84
CA ASN A 294 -14.01 -18.13 -8.59
C ASN A 294 -13.24 -17.52 -7.41
N ILE A 295 -13.91 -16.64 -6.67
CA ILE A 295 -13.26 -15.81 -5.64
C ILE A 295 -13.24 -16.48 -4.28
N ARG A 296 -14.26 -17.27 -3.96
CA ARG A 296 -14.43 -17.87 -2.64
C ARG A 296 -13.19 -18.63 -2.14
N PRO A 297 -12.53 -19.50 -2.93
CA PRO A 297 -11.33 -20.20 -2.48
C PRO A 297 -10.07 -19.31 -2.44
N ALA A 298 -10.13 -18.13 -3.04
CA ALA A 298 -9.02 -17.19 -3.09
C ALA A 298 -8.93 -16.30 -1.85
N ILE A 299 -10.04 -16.06 -1.14
CA ILE A 299 -10.03 -15.17 0.02
C ILE A 299 -9.33 -15.84 1.21
N ALA A 300 -8.40 -15.11 1.82
CA ALA A 300 -7.77 -15.51 3.07
C ALA A 300 -7.57 -14.30 3.98
N ILE A 301 -7.52 -14.53 5.29
CA ILE A 301 -7.10 -13.52 6.26
C ILE A 301 -5.60 -13.73 6.52
N ARG A 302 -4.81 -12.69 6.27
CA ARG A 302 -3.36 -12.72 6.47
C ARG A 302 -2.89 -11.47 7.19
N ARG A 303 -1.82 -11.62 7.96
CA ARG A 303 -1.12 -10.48 8.55
C ARG A 303 -0.38 -9.73 7.45
N LEU A 304 -0.77 -8.50 7.22
CA LEU A 304 -0.17 -7.58 6.28
C LEU A 304 0.61 -6.51 7.01
N LYS A 305 1.51 -5.86 6.29
CA LYS A 305 2.36 -4.78 6.76
C LYS A 305 2.30 -3.63 5.76
N LEU A 306 1.89 -2.47 6.23
CA LEU A 306 2.10 -1.20 5.54
C LEU A 306 3.45 -0.66 6.04
N ALA A 307 4.48 -0.70 5.21
CA ALA A 307 5.84 -0.34 5.59
C ALA A 307 6.39 0.77 4.71
N ARG A 308 7.25 1.62 5.31
CA ARG A 308 7.90 2.69 4.60
C ARG A 308 8.81 2.11 3.51
N TYR A 309 8.68 2.66 2.32
CA TYR A 309 9.44 2.29 1.15
C TYR A 309 10.89 2.72 1.32
N SER A 310 11.82 1.88 0.85
CA SER A 310 13.25 2.18 0.98
C SER A 310 13.59 3.51 0.31
N ARG A 311 14.34 4.37 1.03
CA ARG A 311 14.70 5.72 0.56
C ARG A 311 15.32 5.74 -0.84
N LYS A 312 15.95 4.64 -1.27
CA LYS A 312 16.55 4.45 -2.59
C LYS A 312 15.57 4.70 -3.76
N TYR A 313 14.27 4.54 -3.54
CA TYR A 313 13.26 4.64 -4.60
C TYR A 313 12.33 5.85 -4.43
N LEU A 314 12.47 6.61 -3.34
CA LEU A 314 11.64 7.79 -3.08
C LEU A 314 11.83 8.88 -4.14
N ASP A 315 13.04 8.99 -4.70
CA ASP A 315 13.38 9.97 -5.75
C ASP A 315 12.62 9.72 -7.07
N LYS A 316 12.01 8.54 -7.24
CA LYS A 316 11.21 8.18 -8.41
C LYS A 316 9.69 8.33 -8.19
N ILE A 317 9.24 8.56 -6.96
CA ILE A 317 7.82 8.60 -6.62
C ILE A 317 7.38 10.05 -6.48
N ASN A 318 6.55 10.53 -7.42
CA ASN A 318 6.05 11.90 -7.43
C ASN A 318 4.86 12.14 -6.46
N TYR A 319 4.76 11.31 -5.41
CA TYR A 319 3.68 11.31 -4.43
C TYR A 319 4.24 11.36 -3.01
N SER A 320 3.51 12.03 -2.11
CA SER A 320 3.84 12.17 -0.68
C SER A 320 3.75 10.87 0.12
N PHE A 321 3.29 9.77 -0.48
CA PHE A 321 3.10 8.49 0.18
C PHE A 321 4.32 7.60 0.00
N GLN A 322 5.06 7.42 1.10
CA GLN A 322 6.30 6.67 1.14
C GLN A 322 6.09 5.23 1.62
N PHE A 323 4.95 4.60 1.35
CA PHE A 323 4.62 3.28 1.90
C PHE A 323 4.35 2.25 0.82
N ALA A 324 4.52 0.98 1.15
CA ALA A 324 4.10 -0.16 0.36
C ALA A 324 3.39 -1.18 1.25
N VAL A 325 2.48 -1.96 0.66
CA VAL A 325 1.74 -3.02 1.35
C VAL A 325 2.34 -4.37 1.01
N THR A 326 2.72 -5.15 2.03
CA THR A 326 3.28 -6.49 1.88
C THR A 326 2.68 -7.47 2.89
N ARG A 327 2.86 -8.78 2.69
CA ARG A 327 2.60 -9.77 3.74
C ARG A 327 3.67 -9.69 4.83
N ASP A 328 3.26 -9.76 6.09
CA ASP A 328 4.19 -9.81 7.23
C ASP A 328 4.70 -11.25 7.44
N ILE A 329 5.73 -11.63 6.69
CA ILE A 329 6.33 -12.98 6.73
C ILE A 329 7.08 -13.22 8.06
N SER A 330 7.45 -12.14 8.77
CA SER A 330 8.25 -12.24 9.99
C SER A 330 7.47 -12.76 11.20
N ASN A 331 6.13 -12.76 11.11
CA ASN A 331 5.24 -13.05 12.22
C ASN A 331 4.08 -13.94 11.75
N ASP A 332 4.36 -15.22 11.54
CA ASP A 332 3.39 -16.26 11.13
C ASP A 332 2.39 -16.65 12.25
N SER A 333 2.30 -15.85 13.32
CA SER A 333 1.26 -16.05 14.34
C SER A 333 -0.12 -16.01 13.68
N PRO A 334 -0.99 -17.00 13.91
CA PRO A 334 -2.33 -17.01 13.31
C PRO A 334 -3.08 -15.74 13.72
N CYS A 335 -3.78 -15.14 12.77
CA CYS A 335 -4.58 -13.95 13.02
C CYS A 335 -5.62 -14.23 14.12
N GLN A 336 -5.54 -13.49 15.22
CA GLN A 336 -6.46 -13.60 16.36
C GLN A 336 -7.46 -12.45 16.32
N GLY A 337 -8.76 -12.75 16.22
CA GLY A 337 -9.81 -11.75 16.19
C GLY A 337 -11.21 -12.35 16.07
N ASN A 338 -12.23 -11.50 16.11
CA ASN A 338 -13.65 -11.90 16.08
C ASN A 338 -14.20 -12.07 14.65
N MET A 339 -13.34 -12.07 13.64
CA MET A 339 -13.73 -12.08 12.22
C MET A 339 -13.37 -13.41 11.57
N SER A 340 -14.35 -14.08 10.99
CA SER A 340 -14.18 -15.31 10.22
C SER A 340 -14.15 -15.01 8.72
N LEU A 341 -13.63 -15.96 7.94
CA LEU A 341 -13.66 -15.90 6.48
C LEU A 341 -15.09 -15.70 5.95
N ASP A 342 -16.08 -16.38 6.55
CA ASP A 342 -17.49 -16.27 6.16
C ASP A 342 -18.06 -14.87 6.35
N ARG A 343 -17.57 -14.13 7.37
CA ARG A 343 -17.98 -12.75 7.61
C ARG A 343 -17.43 -11.79 6.56
N MET A 344 -16.32 -12.13 5.89
CA MET A 344 -15.69 -11.32 4.84
C MET A 344 -16.16 -11.70 3.43
N SER A 345 -16.48 -12.97 3.22
CA SER A 345 -16.94 -13.56 1.97
C SER A 345 -18.46 -13.46 1.81
N THR A 346 -19.01 -12.27 2.05
CA THR A 346 -20.46 -12.02 1.92
C THR A 346 -20.88 -12.11 0.45
N SER A 347 -22.17 -12.39 0.19
CA SER A 347 -22.65 -12.54 -1.18
C SER A 347 -22.42 -11.30 -2.04
N THR A 348 -22.51 -10.11 -1.46
CA THR A 348 -22.22 -8.83 -2.12
C THR A 348 -20.72 -8.63 -2.38
N ALA A 349 -19.84 -8.98 -1.42
CA ALA A 349 -18.39 -8.94 -1.62
C ALA A 349 -17.95 -9.86 -2.77
N LEU A 350 -18.49 -11.08 -2.75
CA LEU A 350 -18.26 -12.09 -3.77
C LEU A 350 -18.77 -11.63 -5.15
N ALA A 351 -19.98 -11.05 -5.22
CA ALA A 351 -20.52 -10.51 -6.46
C ALA A 351 -19.71 -9.33 -7.01
N VAL A 352 -19.19 -8.44 -6.16
CA VAL A 352 -18.32 -7.32 -6.59
C VAL A 352 -17.02 -7.83 -7.17
N GLY A 353 -16.32 -8.71 -6.47
CA GLY A 353 -15.10 -9.27 -7.04
C GLY A 353 -15.37 -9.96 -8.38
N ALA A 354 -16.51 -10.67 -8.52
CA ALA A 354 -16.81 -11.45 -9.72
C ALA A 354 -17.23 -10.57 -10.91
N SER A 355 -17.72 -9.36 -10.62
CA SER A 355 -18.11 -8.34 -11.60
C SER A 355 -17.03 -7.30 -11.88
N ALA A 356 -15.97 -7.22 -11.07
CA ALA A 356 -14.91 -6.22 -11.17
C ALA A 356 -14.31 -6.03 -12.57
N PRO A 357 -14.14 -7.09 -13.39
CA PRO A 357 -13.64 -6.91 -14.75
C PRO A 357 -14.62 -6.25 -15.73
N TRP A 358 -15.91 -6.14 -15.40
CA TRP A 358 -16.96 -5.67 -16.30
C TRP A 358 -16.61 -4.39 -17.07
N PRO A 359 -16.11 -3.30 -16.44
CA PRO A 359 -15.79 -2.06 -17.16
C PRO A 359 -14.72 -2.24 -18.24
N LEU A 360 -13.78 -3.16 -18.04
CA LEU A 360 -12.70 -3.46 -19.00
C LEU A 360 -13.24 -4.11 -20.27
N LEU A 361 -14.26 -4.95 -20.14
CA LEU A 361 -14.83 -5.70 -21.25
C LEU A 361 -15.69 -4.83 -22.19
N ARG A 362 -16.08 -3.63 -21.73
CA ARG A 362 -16.86 -2.67 -22.51
C ARG A 362 -16.00 -1.62 -23.21
N GLU A 363 -14.68 -1.66 -23.02
CA GLU A 363 -13.76 -0.75 -23.67
C GLU A 363 -13.91 -0.86 -25.20
N ARG A 364 -14.13 0.28 -25.85
CA ARG A 364 -14.29 0.40 -27.31
C ARG A 364 -15.30 -0.57 -27.94
N SER A 365 -16.25 -1.12 -27.17
CA SER A 365 -17.18 -2.15 -27.68
C SER A 365 -17.99 -1.67 -28.89
N HIS A 366 -18.28 -0.37 -28.99
CA HIS A 366 -19.00 0.21 -30.14
C HIS A 366 -18.09 0.61 -31.31
N VAL A 367 -16.77 0.44 -31.18
CA VAL A 367 -15.77 0.78 -32.20
C VAL A 367 -15.22 -0.48 -32.86
N ASP A 368 -14.26 -1.14 -32.22
CA ASP A 368 -13.57 -2.36 -32.64
C ASP A 368 -13.43 -3.37 -31.48
N GLY A 369 -13.89 -2.98 -30.29
CA GLY A 369 -13.80 -3.75 -29.03
C GLY A 369 -12.38 -4.05 -28.59
N ARG A 370 -11.40 -3.26 -29.06
CA ARG A 370 -10.01 -3.43 -28.64
C ARG A 370 -9.87 -3.17 -27.14
N LEU A 371 -9.24 -4.10 -26.46
CA LEU A 371 -9.06 -4.09 -25.00
C LEU A 371 -7.76 -3.35 -24.63
N ASP A 372 -7.64 -2.09 -25.05
CA ASP A 372 -6.43 -1.28 -24.95
C ASP A 372 -5.90 -1.22 -23.51
N THR A 373 -6.77 -1.03 -22.51
CA THR A 373 -6.38 -0.99 -21.11
C THR A 373 -5.81 -2.35 -20.68
N LEU A 374 -6.50 -3.46 -20.94
CA LEU A 374 -5.99 -4.80 -20.59
C LEU A 374 -4.65 -5.10 -21.27
N LEU A 375 -4.51 -4.76 -22.56
CA LEU A 375 -3.31 -4.99 -23.35
C LEU A 375 -2.13 -4.13 -22.86
N ALA A 376 -2.39 -2.86 -22.51
CA ALA A 376 -1.39 -1.92 -22.02
C ALA A 376 -0.91 -2.25 -20.61
N THR A 377 -1.80 -2.72 -19.73
CA THR A 377 -1.46 -2.96 -18.32
C THR A 377 -0.54 -4.17 -18.10
N ALA A 378 -0.29 -4.97 -19.14
CA ALA A 378 0.48 -6.20 -19.04
C ALA A 378 1.96 -6.10 -19.41
N VAL A 379 2.49 -4.90 -19.69
CA VAL A 379 3.91 -4.75 -20.00
C VAL A 379 4.77 -5.06 -18.77
N ASP A 380 4.26 -4.83 -17.56
CA ASP A 380 5.01 -4.98 -16.30
C ASP A 380 4.62 -6.20 -15.46
N TRP A 381 3.59 -6.97 -15.84
CA TRP A 381 3.03 -8.05 -14.98
C TRP A 381 3.58 -9.46 -15.21
N ARG A 382 4.37 -9.64 -16.27
CA ARG A 382 4.85 -10.96 -16.71
C ARG A 382 5.87 -11.57 -15.74
N ASP A 383 6.60 -10.73 -15.02
CA ASP A 383 7.57 -11.13 -13.98
C ASP A 383 6.92 -11.22 -12.59
N THR A 384 5.67 -10.79 -12.51
CA THR A 384 4.95 -10.55 -11.28
C THR A 384 4.18 -11.81 -10.88
N VAL A 385 3.34 -12.35 -11.75
CA VAL A 385 2.57 -13.56 -11.41
C VAL A 385 3.09 -14.76 -12.19
N SER A 386 4.10 -15.43 -11.64
CA SER A 386 4.77 -16.57 -12.28
C SER A 386 3.78 -17.66 -12.70
N GLY A 387 3.87 -18.10 -13.97
CA GLY A 387 3.07 -19.20 -14.50
C GLY A 387 1.62 -18.86 -14.89
N THR A 388 1.27 -17.59 -15.02
CA THR A 388 -0.05 -17.15 -15.55
C THR A 388 0.08 -16.37 -16.85
N SER A 389 -0.96 -16.37 -17.67
CA SER A 389 -0.99 -15.53 -18.87
C SER A 389 -1.16 -14.05 -18.51
N LYS A 390 -0.78 -13.15 -19.43
CA LYS A 390 -0.97 -11.69 -19.23
C LYS A 390 -2.44 -11.33 -19.00
N LEU A 391 -3.33 -12.01 -19.72
CA LEU A 391 -4.77 -11.85 -19.57
C LEU A 391 -5.25 -12.29 -18.17
N GLU A 392 -4.83 -13.46 -17.70
CA GLU A 392 -5.20 -13.95 -16.37
C GLU A 392 -4.71 -13.02 -15.26
N ALA A 393 -3.46 -12.57 -15.35
CA ALA A 393 -2.88 -11.63 -14.39
C ALA A 393 -3.67 -10.31 -14.36
N ALA A 394 -4.03 -9.77 -15.52
CA ALA A 394 -4.79 -8.53 -15.62
C ALA A 394 -6.19 -8.64 -15.01
N LEU A 395 -6.89 -9.73 -15.31
CA LEU A 395 -8.19 -10.00 -14.73
C LEU A 395 -8.09 -10.23 -13.22
N TRP A 396 -7.04 -10.90 -12.74
CA TRP A 396 -6.81 -11.07 -11.30
C TRP A 396 -6.58 -9.73 -10.60
N VAL A 397 -5.73 -8.86 -11.15
CA VAL A 397 -5.52 -7.52 -10.58
C VAL A 397 -6.82 -6.71 -10.56
N ALA A 398 -7.64 -6.77 -11.61
CA ALA A 398 -8.95 -6.12 -11.63
C ALA A 398 -9.87 -6.64 -10.51
N VAL A 399 -9.94 -7.96 -10.31
CA VAL A 399 -10.69 -8.60 -9.22
C VAL A 399 -10.16 -8.16 -7.84
N ALA A 400 -8.83 -8.09 -7.69
CA ALA A 400 -8.17 -7.65 -6.47
C ALA A 400 -8.50 -6.18 -6.12
N ILE A 401 -8.40 -5.27 -7.10
CA ILE A 401 -8.76 -3.86 -6.90
C ILE A 401 -10.25 -3.76 -6.51
N GLY A 402 -11.14 -4.42 -7.25
CA GLY A 402 -12.58 -4.34 -6.98
C GLY A 402 -12.97 -4.82 -5.58
N ILE A 403 -12.45 -5.97 -5.15
CA ILE A 403 -12.77 -6.53 -3.82
C ILE A 403 -12.13 -5.72 -2.68
N GLY A 404 -10.90 -5.23 -2.87
CA GLY A 404 -10.21 -4.41 -1.88
C GLY A 404 -10.92 -3.07 -1.66
N MET A 405 -11.38 -2.43 -2.75
CA MET A 405 -12.19 -1.22 -2.64
C MET A 405 -13.50 -1.48 -1.89
N TYR A 406 -14.19 -2.58 -2.20
CA TYR A 406 -15.44 -2.93 -1.54
C TYR A 406 -15.28 -3.16 -0.04
N TRP A 407 -14.24 -3.88 0.40
CA TRP A 407 -14.03 -4.12 1.83
C TRP A 407 -13.71 -2.84 2.62
N ALA A 408 -13.20 -1.81 1.94
CA ALA A 408 -12.90 -0.51 2.55
C ALA A 408 -14.04 0.51 2.44
N SER A 409 -15.01 0.33 1.55
CA SER A 409 -15.97 1.39 1.20
C SER A 409 -17.18 1.53 2.12
N GLY A 410 -17.31 0.73 3.17
CA GLY A 410 -18.59 0.66 3.87
C GLY A 410 -18.90 1.77 4.86
N GLN A 411 -20.10 1.66 5.41
CA GLN A 411 -20.84 2.76 5.99
C GLN A 411 -20.73 2.78 7.53
N GLU A 412 -20.94 3.96 8.11
CA GLU A 412 -20.85 4.25 9.56
C GLU A 412 -21.71 3.31 10.47
N ASN A 413 -22.67 2.56 9.91
CA ASN A 413 -23.63 1.76 10.66
C ASN A 413 -23.34 0.24 10.76
N ASP A 414 -22.28 -0.28 10.12
CA ASP A 414 -21.99 -1.74 10.12
C ASP A 414 -21.26 -2.28 11.37
N GLY A 415 -20.94 -1.37 12.30
CA GLY A 415 -20.32 -1.65 13.59
C GLY A 415 -18.82 -1.96 13.51
N GLU A 416 -18.12 -1.80 14.64
CA GLU A 416 -16.67 -2.04 14.72
C GLU A 416 -16.35 -3.53 14.57
N LYS A 417 -15.51 -3.90 13.59
CA LYS A 417 -15.09 -5.31 13.42
C LYS A 417 -13.58 -5.43 13.29
N VAL A 418 -12.96 -5.69 14.44
CA VAL A 418 -11.52 -5.82 14.68
C VAL A 418 -11.00 -7.20 14.25
N VAL A 419 -10.03 -7.24 13.34
CA VAL A 419 -9.43 -8.51 12.86
C VAL A 419 -8.20 -8.93 13.69
N SER A 420 -7.50 -8.00 14.36
CA SER A 420 -6.45 -8.26 15.37
C SER A 420 -5.90 -6.92 15.88
N MET A 421 -5.25 -6.91 17.06
CA MET A 421 -4.41 -5.76 17.45
C MET A 421 -3.29 -5.56 16.42
N GLY A 422 -3.11 -4.32 15.97
CA GLY A 422 -2.00 -3.95 15.10
C GLY A 422 -0.70 -3.72 15.87
N GLU A 423 0.44 -4.06 15.29
CA GLU A 423 1.75 -3.65 15.82
C GLU A 423 2.29 -2.48 15.00
N TYR A 424 2.55 -1.36 15.67
CA TYR A 424 3.10 -0.14 15.08
C TYR A 424 4.60 -0.07 15.38
N MET A 425 5.38 0.33 14.38
CA MET A 425 6.80 0.58 14.49
C MET A 425 7.03 2.06 14.21
N LEU A 426 7.43 2.80 15.24
CA LEU A 426 7.75 4.22 15.13
C LEU A 426 9.28 4.40 15.15
N GLU A 427 9.78 5.25 14.26
CA GLU A 427 11.14 5.76 14.29
C GLU A 427 11.27 6.73 15.48
N GLY A 428 12.22 6.46 16.37
CA GLY A 428 12.52 7.33 17.50
C GLY A 428 14.00 7.38 17.82
N LEU A 429 14.42 8.39 18.57
CA LEU A 429 15.80 8.50 19.06
C LEU A 429 15.92 7.73 20.38
N ARG A 430 16.74 6.68 20.42
CA ARG A 430 17.13 6.03 21.66
C ARG A 430 18.33 6.75 22.23
N VAL A 431 18.27 7.11 23.52
CA VAL A 431 19.45 7.21 24.37
C VAL A 431 19.70 5.80 24.90
N GLY A 432 20.91 5.24 24.70
CA GLY A 432 21.28 3.83 24.86
C GLY A 432 20.83 3.04 26.12
N PRO A 433 21.24 1.76 26.25
CA PRO A 433 20.66 0.78 27.17
C PRO A 433 21.04 1.00 28.65
N SER A 434 20.59 2.08 29.26
CA SER A 434 19.91 2.08 30.55
C SER A 434 19.44 3.51 30.81
N LYS A 435 18.17 3.66 31.22
CA LYS A 435 17.62 4.96 31.66
C LYS A 435 18.44 5.61 32.79
N TRP A 436 19.34 4.85 33.43
CA TRP A 436 20.15 5.29 34.57
C TRP A 436 21.56 5.76 34.17
N TRP A 437 22.18 5.17 33.15
CA TRP A 437 23.48 5.63 32.61
C TRP A 437 23.35 7.01 31.96
N GLY A 438 22.18 7.34 31.41
CA GLY A 438 21.85 8.70 30.96
C GLY A 438 22.11 9.78 32.01
N LEU A 439 21.75 9.54 33.27
CA LEU A 439 22.06 10.41 34.41
C LEU A 439 23.56 10.45 34.71
N VAL A 440 24.25 9.32 34.62
CA VAL A 440 25.71 9.24 34.80
C VAL A 440 26.44 10.08 33.75
N TYR A 441 25.94 10.14 32.51
CA TYR A 441 26.50 11.00 31.47
C TYR A 441 26.28 12.51 31.72
N THR A 442 25.35 12.90 32.62
CA THR A 442 25.15 14.31 33.01
C THR A 442 26.01 14.78 34.19
N LEU A 443 26.50 13.85 35.03
CA LEU A 443 27.36 14.16 36.19
C LEU A 443 28.64 14.97 35.83
N PRO A 444 29.37 14.67 34.74
CA PRO A 444 30.55 15.45 34.35
C PRO A 444 30.21 16.85 33.85
N LEU A 445 29.04 17.05 33.22
CA LEU A 445 28.56 18.38 32.83
C LEU A 445 28.27 19.24 34.06
N LEU A 446 27.59 18.66 35.06
CA LEU A 446 27.36 19.29 36.36
C LEU A 446 28.68 19.59 37.09
N PHE A 447 29.63 18.67 37.07
CA PHE A 447 30.96 18.87 37.64
C PHE A 447 31.72 20.01 36.93
N SER A 448 31.65 20.08 35.59
CA SER A 448 32.27 21.14 34.80
C SER A 448 31.68 22.52 35.13
N ILE A 449 30.35 22.60 35.28
CA ILE A 449 29.65 23.82 35.72
C ILE A 449 30.10 24.23 37.12
N LEU A 450 30.21 23.28 38.06
CA LEU A 450 30.68 23.54 39.42
C LEU A 450 32.14 24.01 39.46
N VAL A 451 33.04 23.40 38.69
CA VAL A 451 34.44 23.81 38.60
C VAL A 451 34.56 25.21 37.99
N LEU A 452 33.79 25.51 36.93
CA LEU A 452 33.73 26.85 36.34
C LEU A 452 33.17 27.89 37.31
N ALA A 453 32.10 27.57 38.03
CA ALA A 453 31.53 28.44 39.05
C ALA A 453 32.51 28.71 40.19
N PHE A 454 33.27 27.69 40.62
CA PHE A 454 34.30 27.81 41.64
C PHE A 454 35.47 28.70 41.17
N LEU A 455 35.95 28.50 39.94
CA LEU A 455 37.00 29.34 39.35
C LEU A 455 36.54 30.80 39.15
N LEU A 456 35.27 31.01 38.77
CA LEU A 456 34.66 32.34 38.69
C LEU A 456 34.49 33.00 40.06
N TRP A 457 34.23 32.21 41.10
CA TRP A 457 34.13 32.72 42.47
C TRP A 457 35.51 33.12 43.03
N GLN A 458 36.54 32.29 42.85
CA GLN A 458 37.92 32.61 43.27
C GLN A 458 38.50 33.84 42.57
N THR A 459 38.11 34.09 41.32
CA THR A 459 38.53 35.28 40.57
C THR A 459 37.78 36.55 40.96
N ARG A 460 36.63 36.43 41.66
CA ARG A 460 35.85 37.56 42.18
C ARG A 460 36.16 37.90 43.64
N SER A 461 36.73 36.95 44.40
CA SER A 461 37.11 37.12 45.81
C SER A 461 38.56 37.58 46.00
N ARG A 462 39.30 37.80 44.91
CA ARG A 462 40.56 38.55 44.85
C ARG A 462 40.29 39.83 44.10
#